data_AF-A0ABD7YFF9-F1
#
_entry.id   AF-A0ABD7YFF9-F1
#
_cell.length_a   1.000
_cell.length_b   1.000
_cell.length_c   1.000
_cell.angle_alpha   90.00
_cell.angle_beta   90.00
_cell.angle_gamma   90.00
#
_symmetry.space_group_name_H-M   'P 1'
#
loop_
_entity.id
_entity.type
_entity.pdbx_description
1 polymer ?
#
loop_
_entity_poly.entity_id
_entity_poly.type
_entity_poly.pdbx_seq_one_letter_code
_entity_poly.pdbx_strand_id
1 'polypeptide(L)'
;MDFRQLVWVQHPIGSGWTDAPDPVIWAAVDRLDAVWRDTPEYVGVNGSGSDQEGKYEAVGTFLRCAIGTRSIFIPTVSIENGTAIFTDGRHRFAWLRDHGLRALPVEVDEDSVETCRTCFGTTERVGRFDPVAR
;
A
#
# COMPACT_ATOMS: atom_id res chain seq x y z
N MET A 1 -0.04 9.02 16.35
CA MET A 1 -0.06 7.62 15.87
C MET A 1 1.38 7.18 15.70
N ASP A 2 1.77 6.02 16.22
CA ASP A 2 3.13 5.52 16.07
C ASP A 2 3.19 4.48 14.95
N PHE A 3 3.64 4.90 13.77
CA PHE A 3 3.76 4.01 12.62
C PHE A 3 4.84 2.93 12.80
N ARG A 4 5.73 3.03 13.79
CA ARG A 4 6.68 1.96 14.10
C ARG A 4 6.00 0.70 14.63
N GLN A 5 4.76 0.83 15.10
CA GLN A 5 3.94 -0.29 15.57
C GLN A 5 3.17 -1.00 14.45
N LEU A 6 3.32 -0.57 13.19
CA LEU A 6 2.73 -1.27 12.05
C LEU A 6 3.36 -2.64 11.86
N VAL A 7 2.51 -3.65 11.69
CA VAL A 7 2.91 -4.99 11.23
C VAL A 7 2.24 -5.21 9.88
N TRP A 8 3.04 -5.30 8.83
CA TRP A 8 2.61 -5.46 7.45
C TRP A 8 2.60 -6.93 7.06
N VAL A 9 1.55 -7.36 6.36
CA VAL A 9 1.44 -8.75 5.86
C VAL A 9 0.99 -8.75 4.39
N GLN A 10 1.47 -9.72 3.61
CA GLN A 10 0.96 -9.96 2.26
C GLN A 10 -0.44 -10.57 2.29
N HIS A 11 -1.17 -10.42 1.19
CA HIS A 11 -2.38 -11.20 0.99
C HIS A 11 -2.03 -12.69 0.92
N PRO A 12 -2.80 -13.58 1.58
CA PRO A 12 -2.54 -15.00 1.49
C PRO A 12 -2.87 -15.50 0.09
N ILE A 13 -2.02 -16.38 -0.44
CA ILE A 13 -2.37 -17.16 -1.64
C ILE A 13 -3.46 -18.15 -1.25
N GLY A 14 -4.48 -18.29 -2.10
CA GLY A 14 -5.59 -19.20 -1.86
C GLY A 14 -5.11 -20.64 -1.63
N SER A 15 -5.74 -21.35 -0.69
CA SER A 15 -5.42 -22.76 -0.44
C SER A 15 -5.56 -23.60 -1.72
N GLY A 16 -4.50 -24.34 -2.08
CA GLY A 16 -4.46 -25.21 -3.26
C GLY A 16 -3.85 -24.58 -4.51
N TRP A 17 -3.42 -23.32 -4.44
CA TRP A 17 -2.65 -22.67 -5.50
C TRP A 17 -1.15 -22.86 -5.22
N THR A 18 -0.38 -23.12 -6.27
CA THR A 18 1.08 -23.37 -6.21
C THR A 18 1.91 -22.15 -6.58
N ASP A 19 1.27 -21.00 -6.77
CA ASP A 19 1.94 -19.79 -7.21
C ASP A 19 2.88 -19.25 -6.13
N ALA A 20 3.98 -18.64 -6.55
CA ALA A 20 4.82 -17.88 -5.64
C ALA A 20 4.09 -16.60 -5.23
N PRO A 21 4.30 -16.08 -4.00
CA PRO A 21 3.79 -14.77 -3.64
C PRO A 21 4.39 -13.71 -4.55
N ASP A 22 3.58 -12.73 -4.91
CA ASP A 22 4.04 -11.58 -5.68
C ASP A 22 5.20 -10.87 -4.94
N PRO A 23 6.18 -10.34 -5.67
CA PRO A 23 7.28 -9.61 -5.08
C PRO A 23 6.82 -8.42 -4.23
N VAL A 24 7.51 -8.22 -3.10
CA VAL A 24 7.30 -7.05 -2.24
C VAL A 24 8.47 -6.10 -2.38
N ILE A 25 8.16 -4.81 -2.58
CA ILE A 25 9.13 -3.72 -2.48
C ILE A 25 8.68 -2.71 -1.45
N TRP A 26 9.61 -1.90 -0.96
CA TRP A 26 9.29 -0.76 -0.11
C TRP A 26 9.18 0.49 -0.95
N ALA A 27 8.04 1.17 -0.84
CA ALA A 27 7.72 2.39 -1.55
C ALA A 27 7.90 3.62 -0.64
N ALA A 28 8.52 4.67 -1.19
CA ALA A 28 8.43 6.01 -0.62
C ALA A 28 7.02 6.56 -0.90
N VAL A 29 6.33 6.99 0.15
CA VAL A 29 4.92 7.40 0.07
C VAL A 29 4.72 8.59 -0.85
N ASP A 30 5.60 9.59 -0.77
CA ASP A 30 5.54 10.79 -1.60
C ASP A 30 5.74 10.49 -3.09
N ARG A 31 6.66 9.57 -3.42
CA ARG A 31 6.90 9.16 -4.81
C ARG A 31 5.77 8.31 -5.37
N LEU A 32 5.25 7.37 -4.58
CA LEU A 32 4.09 6.57 -5.00
C LEU A 32 2.87 7.48 -5.20
N ASP A 33 2.63 8.43 -4.30
CA ASP A 33 1.55 9.42 -4.45
C ASP A 33 1.73 10.25 -5.73
N ALA A 34 2.95 10.71 -6.04
CA ALA A 34 3.22 11.48 -7.24
C ALA A 34 2.92 10.71 -8.53
N VAL A 35 3.24 9.41 -8.57
CA VAL A 35 3.01 8.54 -9.75
C VAL A 35 1.53 8.11 -9.87
N TRP A 36 0.76 8.22 -8.79
CA TRP A 36 -0.67 7.86 -8.76
C TRP A 36 -1.61 9.07 -8.95
N ARG A 37 -1.15 10.29 -8.68
CA ARG A 37 -1.99 11.49 -8.51
C ARG A 37 -2.93 11.82 -9.66
N ASP A 38 -2.51 11.55 -10.89
CA ASP A 38 -3.25 11.94 -12.09
C ASP A 38 -4.19 10.82 -12.61
N THR A 39 -4.53 9.85 -11.75
CA THR A 39 -5.47 8.78 -12.06
C THR A 39 -6.92 9.14 -11.73
N PRO A 40 -7.91 8.60 -12.46
CA PRO A 40 -9.33 8.72 -12.09
C PRO A 40 -9.65 8.11 -10.71
N GLU A 41 -8.85 7.14 -10.26
CA GLU A 41 -9.05 6.43 -8.98
C GLU A 41 -8.38 7.12 -7.79
N TYR A 42 -7.71 8.26 -8.02
CA TYR A 42 -6.95 8.97 -7.01
C TYR A 42 -7.83 9.36 -5.81
N VAL A 43 -7.40 8.94 -4.62
CA VAL A 43 -8.00 9.37 -3.36
C VAL A 43 -7.14 10.50 -2.81
N GLY A 44 -7.59 11.73 -3.08
CA GLY A 44 -6.95 12.95 -2.60
C GLY A 44 -7.10 13.15 -1.09
N VAL A 45 -6.60 14.29 -0.62
CA VAL A 45 -6.54 14.62 0.80
C VAL A 45 -7.94 14.56 1.43
N ASN A 46 -8.04 13.93 2.60
CA ASN A 46 -9.31 13.71 3.31
C ASN A 46 -10.35 12.92 2.49
N GLY A 47 -9.91 12.03 1.59
CA GLY A 47 -10.80 11.18 0.81
C GLY A 47 -11.38 11.81 -0.47
N SER A 48 -10.98 13.04 -0.81
CA SER A 48 -11.52 13.76 -1.97
C SER A 48 -11.30 13.00 -3.28
N GLY A 49 -12.28 13.02 -4.19
CA GLY A 49 -12.16 12.33 -5.49
C GLY A 49 -12.44 10.83 -5.44
N SER A 50 -12.64 10.25 -4.24
CA SER A 50 -13.09 8.88 -4.15
C SER A 50 -14.54 8.71 -4.61
N ASP A 51 -14.77 7.69 -5.42
CA ASP A 51 -16.06 7.14 -5.84
C ASP A 51 -16.72 6.21 -4.79
N GLN A 52 -16.06 5.96 -3.64
CA GLN A 52 -16.57 5.11 -2.56
C GLN A 52 -16.80 5.93 -1.29
N GLU A 53 -18.02 6.49 -1.17
CA GLU A 53 -18.42 7.33 -0.05
C GLU A 53 -18.20 6.63 1.31
N GLY A 54 -17.62 7.36 2.27
CA GLY A 54 -17.36 6.88 3.64
C GLY A 54 -16.21 5.88 3.79
N LYS A 55 -15.63 5.39 2.67
CA LYS A 55 -14.58 4.36 2.71
C LYS A 55 -13.30 4.89 3.35
N TYR A 56 -12.91 6.13 3.07
CA TYR A 56 -11.71 6.77 3.64
C TYR A 56 -11.82 6.87 5.17
N GLU A 57 -12.97 7.31 5.68
CA GLU A 57 -13.25 7.46 7.11
C GLU A 57 -13.31 6.12 7.83
N ALA A 58 -13.94 5.11 7.20
CA ALA A 58 -14.02 3.76 7.72
C ALA A 58 -12.62 3.13 7.85
N VAL A 59 -11.78 3.30 6.83
CA VAL A 59 -10.37 2.87 6.86
C VAL A 59 -9.59 3.58 7.96
N GLY A 60 -9.77 4.90 8.11
CA GLY A 60 -9.14 5.64 9.19
C GLY A 60 -9.54 5.17 10.58
N THR A 61 -10.82 4.84 10.76
CA THR A 61 -11.34 4.29 12.02
C THR A 61 -10.74 2.92 12.32
N PHE A 62 -10.66 2.06 11.30
CA PHE A 62 -10.00 0.77 11.41
C PHE A 62 -8.52 0.92 11.78
N LEU A 63 -7.75 1.74 11.06
CA LEU A 63 -6.31 1.93 11.28
C LEU A 63 -5.98 2.47 12.68
N ARG A 64 -6.80 3.39 13.20
CA ARG A 64 -6.66 3.91 14.56
C ARG A 64 -6.75 2.82 15.64
N CYS A 65 -7.57 1.79 15.43
CA CYS A 65 -7.72 0.68 16.37
C CYS A 65 -6.75 -0.47 16.10
N ALA A 66 -6.32 -0.65 14.85
CA ALA A 66 -5.54 -1.80 14.41
C ALA A 66 -4.02 -1.62 14.61
N ILE A 67 -3.49 -0.38 14.53
CA ILE A 67 -2.06 -0.14 14.69
C ILE A 67 -1.60 -0.55 16.10
N GLY A 68 -0.55 -1.38 16.16
CA GLY A 68 -0.03 -1.96 17.40
C GLY A 68 -0.83 -3.14 17.96
N THR A 69 -1.96 -3.52 17.35
CA THR A 69 -2.81 -4.62 17.83
C THR A 69 -3.09 -5.69 16.78
N ARG A 70 -3.02 -5.35 15.49
CA ARG A 70 -3.33 -6.24 14.36
C ARG A 70 -2.35 -6.01 13.22
N SER A 71 -2.14 -7.05 12.44
CA SER A 71 -1.45 -6.95 11.15
C SER A 71 -2.34 -6.27 10.12
N ILE A 72 -1.72 -5.52 9.21
CA ILE A 72 -2.35 -4.77 8.13
C ILE A 72 -1.86 -5.33 6.79
N PHE A 73 -2.79 -5.66 5.89
CA PHE A 73 -2.41 -6.07 4.55
C PHE A 73 -1.74 -4.93 3.79
N ILE A 74 -0.67 -5.26 3.08
CA ILE A 74 0.02 -4.32 2.20
C ILE A 74 -0.84 -4.01 0.98
N PRO A 75 -0.74 -2.81 0.39
CA PRO A 75 -1.38 -2.53 -0.89
C PRO A 75 -0.76 -3.34 -2.02
N THR A 76 -1.57 -3.64 -3.03
CA THR A 76 -1.12 -4.27 -4.29
C THR A 76 -1.14 -3.22 -5.38
N VAL A 77 0.02 -2.98 -6.00
CA VAL A 77 0.27 -1.86 -6.91
C VAL A 77 0.97 -2.36 -8.17
N SER A 78 0.49 -1.94 -9.33
CA SER A 78 1.17 -2.11 -10.61
C SER A 78 1.49 -0.76 -11.24
N ILE A 79 2.29 -0.75 -12.31
CA ILE A 79 2.51 0.43 -13.14
C ILE A 79 2.02 0.13 -14.55
N GLU A 80 1.18 1.02 -15.08
CA GLU A 80 0.76 1.01 -16.48
C GLU A 80 1.00 2.39 -17.09
N ASN A 81 1.68 2.43 -18.24
CA ASN A 81 1.99 3.68 -18.96
C ASN A 81 2.64 4.78 -18.10
N GLY A 82 3.46 4.39 -17.12
CA GLY A 82 4.16 5.30 -16.21
C GLY A 82 3.31 5.79 -15.02
N THR A 83 2.12 5.26 -14.86
CA THR A 83 1.17 5.62 -13.80
C THR A 83 0.94 4.44 -12.87
N ALA A 84 0.84 4.70 -11.57
CA ALA A 84 0.58 3.66 -10.58
C ALA A 84 -0.91 3.31 -10.56
N ILE A 85 -1.22 2.02 -10.53
CA ILE A 85 -2.57 1.49 -10.40
C ILE A 85 -2.65 0.65 -9.13
N PHE A 86 -3.70 0.85 -8.34
CA PHE A 86 -3.93 0.07 -7.13
C PHE A 86 -4.98 -1.01 -7.41
N THR A 87 -4.59 -2.28 -7.32
CA THR A 87 -5.54 -3.40 -7.32
C THR A 87 -6.25 -3.51 -5.96
N ASP A 88 -5.53 -3.24 -4.87
CA ASP A 88 -6.10 -3.14 -3.52
C ASP A 88 -5.37 -2.10 -2.67
N GLY A 89 -6.08 -1.55 -1.68
CA GLY A 89 -5.47 -0.78 -0.60
C GLY A 89 -5.31 0.72 -0.85
N ARG A 90 -5.84 1.28 -1.95
CA ARG A 90 -5.71 2.73 -2.26
C ARG A 90 -6.20 3.67 -1.14
N HIS A 91 -7.32 3.34 -0.47
CA HIS A 91 -7.81 4.14 0.66
C HIS A 91 -6.93 4.01 1.90
N ARG A 92 -6.36 2.83 2.17
CA ARG A 92 -5.37 2.66 3.26
C ARG A 92 -4.14 3.51 2.97
N PHE A 93 -3.63 3.43 1.75
CA PHE A 93 -2.49 4.22 1.32
C PHE A 93 -2.78 5.71 1.48
N ALA A 94 -3.88 6.22 0.92
CA ALA A 94 -4.26 7.63 1.01
C ALA A 94 -4.41 8.11 2.46
N TRP A 95 -5.07 7.32 3.31
CA TRP A 95 -5.21 7.67 4.72
C TRP A 95 -3.85 7.74 5.43
N LEU A 96 -2.99 6.73 5.24
CA LEU A 96 -1.66 6.69 5.85
C LEU A 96 -0.75 7.82 5.34
N ARG A 97 -0.80 8.14 4.05
CA ARG A 97 -0.12 9.29 3.42
C ARG A 97 -0.51 10.58 4.11
N ASP A 98 -1.81 10.86 4.22
CA ASP A 98 -2.34 12.09 4.81
C ASP A 98 -1.95 12.23 6.29
N HIS A 99 -1.67 11.12 6.97
CA HIS A 99 -1.28 11.09 8.38
C HIS A 99 0.24 10.98 8.59
N GLY A 100 1.03 11.15 7.53
CA GLY A 100 2.49 11.32 7.60
C GLY A 100 3.30 10.03 7.53
N LEU A 101 2.73 8.92 7.04
CA LEU A 101 3.52 7.74 6.74
C LEU A 101 4.53 8.08 5.63
N ARG A 102 5.78 7.63 5.78
CA ARG A 102 6.87 7.96 4.84
C ARG A 102 7.23 6.81 3.91
N ALA A 103 7.10 5.57 4.39
CA ALA A 103 7.37 4.38 3.60
C ALA A 103 6.44 3.25 4.00
N LEU A 104 6.12 2.39 3.05
CA LEU A 104 5.36 1.16 3.27
C LEU A 104 5.82 0.06 2.31
N PRO A 105 5.70 -1.22 2.69
CA PRO A 105 5.79 -2.30 1.73
C PRO A 105 4.54 -2.31 0.84
N VAL A 106 4.74 -2.63 -0.44
CA VAL A 106 3.69 -2.86 -1.44
C VAL A 106 4.01 -4.14 -2.19
N GLU A 107 2.97 -4.88 -2.52
CA GLU A 107 3.01 -6.00 -3.45
C GLU A 107 2.98 -5.47 -4.87
N VAL A 108 3.80 -6.02 -5.76
CA VAL A 108 3.89 -5.60 -7.16
C VAL A 108 4.01 -6.80 -8.08
N ASP A 109 3.51 -6.68 -9.31
CA ASP A 109 3.65 -7.72 -10.33
C ASP A 109 5.13 -7.99 -10.64
N GLU A 110 5.49 -9.26 -10.87
CA GLU A 110 6.89 -9.68 -11.12
C GLU A 110 7.53 -8.92 -12.29
N ASP A 111 6.78 -8.72 -13.37
CA ASP A 111 7.22 -8.01 -14.57
C ASP A 111 7.44 -6.49 -14.33
N SER A 112 6.85 -5.93 -13.28
CA SER A 112 6.89 -4.50 -12.97
C SER A 112 7.84 -4.13 -11.83
N VAL A 113 8.47 -5.10 -11.17
CA VAL A 113 9.30 -4.89 -9.96
C VAL A 113 10.35 -3.80 -10.14
N GLU A 114 11.15 -3.87 -11.20
CA GLU A 114 12.25 -2.91 -11.44
C GLU A 114 11.74 -1.52 -11.78
N THR A 115 10.65 -1.43 -12.54
CA THR A 115 9.98 -0.16 -12.85
C THR A 115 9.44 0.48 -11.57
N CYS A 116 8.75 -0.29 -10.72
CA CYS A 116 8.25 0.16 -9.42
C CYS A 116 9.39 0.62 -8.49
N ARG A 117 10.50 -0.12 -8.44
CA ARG A 117 11.71 0.27 -7.68
C ARG A 117 12.29 1.60 -8.16
N THR A 118 12.32 1.80 -9.48
CA THR A 118 12.84 3.03 -10.08
C THR A 118 11.93 4.22 -9.80
N CYS A 119 10.61 4.05 -9.97
CA CYS A 119 9.64 5.13 -9.81
C CYS A 119 9.46 5.56 -8.36
N PHE A 120 9.33 4.60 -7.43
CA PHE A 120 8.95 4.91 -6.05
C PHE A 120 9.66 4.07 -4.98
N GLY A 121 10.68 3.27 -5.33
CA GLY A 121 11.41 2.45 -4.37
C GLY A 121 12.15 3.26 -3.29
N THR A 122 12.29 2.67 -2.09
CA THR A 122 13.07 3.23 -0.98
C THR A 122 13.73 2.16 -0.10
N THR A 123 14.81 2.55 0.59
CA THR A 123 15.46 1.76 1.63
C THR A 123 14.88 2.01 3.03
N GLU A 124 14.02 3.01 3.19
CA GLU A 124 13.36 3.30 4.45
C GLU A 124 12.39 2.18 4.86
N ARG A 125 12.32 1.90 6.16
CA ARG A 125 11.43 0.89 6.75
C ARG A 125 10.65 1.52 7.89
N VAL A 126 9.33 1.57 7.76
CA VAL A 126 8.41 2.03 8.82
C VAL A 126 7.51 0.87 9.21
N GLY A 127 7.61 0.43 10.46
CA GLY A 127 7.00 -0.81 10.94
C GLY A 127 7.79 -2.06 10.56
N ARG A 128 7.22 -3.23 10.82
CA ARG A 128 7.78 -4.55 10.52
C ARG A 128 6.99 -5.20 9.39
N PHE A 129 7.68 -5.81 8.43
CA PHE A 129 7.04 -6.65 7.42
C PHE A 129 7.20 -8.12 7.77
N ASP A 130 6.06 -8.82 7.89
CA ASP A 130 5.94 -10.25 8.11
C ASP A 130 5.45 -10.90 6.81
N PRO A 131 6.36 -11.45 5.99
CA PRO A 131 5.95 -12.14 4.78
C PRO A 131 5.10 -13.37 5.12
N VAL A 132 4.18 -13.73 4.22
CA VAL A 132 3.48 -15.01 4.32
C VAL A 132 4.53 -16.13 4.30
N ALA A 133 4.42 -17.07 5.24
CA ALA A 133 5.31 -18.23 5.28
C ALA A 133 5.17 -19.03 3.99
N ARG A 134 6.32 -19.36 3.38
CA ARG A 134 6.39 -20.31 2.27
C ARG A 134 5.99 -21.71 2.71
#